data_AF-A0A3A4PIE5-F1
#
_entry.id   AF-A0A3A4PIE5-F1
#
_cell.length_a   1.000
_cell.length_b   1.000
_cell.length_c   1.000
_cell.angle_alpha   90.00
_cell.angle_beta   90.00
_cell.angle_gamma   90.00
#
_symmetry.space_group_name_H-M   'P 1'
#
loop_
_entity.id
_entity.type
_entity.pdbx_description
1 polymer ?
#
loop_
_entity_poly.entity_id
_entity_poly.type
_entity_poly.pdbx_seq_one_letter_code
_entity_poly.pdbx_strand_id
1 'polypeptide(L)'
;MLSHQASERGIFTSHYLLLSLRGFWPFNSDMKRHRFSCCKGAEMKRMGGRLCSSMLASAVTIAVAMVAVGCGQGSGQQQVWDFDRPSDFIFDRELISVNAGDDSIAELKELPEDAFWNVTYEVPLPEQAPEYHQVAFDADGNIVAVGSNTDMPKRPISGQLLVAKYDRDGQLLPGWPKFHTDPVYRWNEGEDVALDESGNMAIAGYSIVDGRSWIFSIWRLGPDGSMLPGWPQYVASNQAYGTGIIVDSSGDIVACGASGPTGHDQILLAKYRTDGTPVEGWPKAYNPVTGQGAFSYDIMQDADGNLVVVGYAGSASGGRDAVLYKLDRDGNVLPGWPKVWDSGPGTYDEYFAASQEGSGDYCIVGTAEGMNEDSGKLLVTRYSVDGEQRPGWPQVYDREGVRNYSPPDAWRGSVDSLGNIAAAFIAQSVTPEVLTLEYGPDGSLAGGFPKTVGREGYLVGMRSCNIDGFNNIYTAGFSHRADDEDIDHTTFLAKYPPAPYSTGRPALITESGLAYTKLMGFSETVGEGSEGSAVYQLSPDGTAWYYFDGSGWEEAATKYEANTAEEIDGNIGDYAQKIGPGTLYIKAFLVSDGAQKVQLEAITVNYEG
;
A
#
# COMPACT_ATOMS: atom_id res chain seq x y z
N MET A 1 -49.67 -36.73 51.62
CA MET A 1 -50.55 -35.77 50.91
C MET A 1 -49.66 -35.07 49.88
N LEU A 2 -49.45 -35.66 48.70
CA LEU A 2 -50.18 -35.42 47.43
C LEU A 2 -50.10 -33.94 47.01
N SER A 3 -49.59 -33.54 45.84
CA SER A 3 -49.32 -34.19 44.52
C SER A 3 -48.31 -33.33 43.72
N HIS A 4 -47.24 -33.88 43.11
CA HIS A 4 -47.11 -34.30 41.68
C HIS A 4 -47.40 -33.18 40.64
N GLN A 5 -46.64 -32.94 39.55
CA GLN A 5 -45.72 -33.78 38.75
C GLN A 5 -44.87 -32.95 37.76
N ALA A 6 -43.77 -33.54 37.29
CA ALA A 6 -42.86 -33.15 36.18
C ALA A 6 -43.58 -33.08 34.80
N SER A 7 -43.03 -32.60 33.67
CA SER A 7 -41.78 -33.02 33.00
C SER A 7 -41.50 -32.28 31.66
N GLU A 8 -40.21 -32.17 31.34
CA GLU A 8 -39.51 -32.40 30.05
C GLU A 8 -39.77 -31.61 28.73
N ARG A 9 -38.63 -31.11 28.20
CA ARG A 9 -38.03 -31.21 26.83
C ARG A 9 -38.86 -30.87 25.58
N GLY A 10 -38.24 -30.10 24.67
CA GLY A 10 -38.50 -30.25 23.22
C GLY A 10 -38.15 -29.05 22.34
N ILE A 11 -37.10 -29.22 21.55
CA ILE A 11 -36.60 -28.41 20.42
C ILE A 11 -37.66 -28.26 19.31
N PHE A 12 -37.76 -27.10 18.63
CA PHE A 12 -37.65 -26.91 17.16
C PHE A 12 -38.12 -25.52 16.67
N THR A 13 -37.44 -25.11 15.59
CA THR A 13 -37.49 -23.92 14.72
C THR A 13 -38.82 -23.62 14.01
N SER A 14 -39.04 -22.36 13.63
CA SER A 14 -39.71 -21.92 12.37
C SER A 14 -39.60 -20.39 12.23
N HIS A 15 -38.90 -19.82 11.23
CA HIS A 15 -39.43 -19.42 9.92
C HIS A 15 -40.83 -18.76 9.95
N TYR A 16 -40.89 -17.48 9.58
CA TYR A 16 -42.13 -16.81 9.14
C TYR A 16 -41.94 -16.22 7.74
N LEU A 17 -42.59 -16.87 6.78
CA LEU A 17 -42.96 -16.33 5.48
C LEU A 17 -44.40 -15.79 5.62
N LEU A 18 -44.66 -14.56 5.17
CA LEU A 18 -46.02 -14.03 5.05
C LEU A 18 -46.32 -13.72 3.59
N LEU A 19 -47.17 -14.58 3.01
CA LEU A 19 -47.80 -14.45 1.71
C LEU A 19 -49.10 -13.63 1.84
N SER A 20 -49.33 -12.69 0.93
CA SER A 20 -50.70 -12.37 0.50
C SER A 20 -50.77 -12.12 -1.02
N LEU A 21 -51.29 -13.14 -1.72
CA LEU A 21 -52.11 -13.18 -2.94
C LEU A 21 -52.78 -11.82 -3.33
N ARG A 22 -53.00 -11.42 -4.59
CA ARG A 22 -53.48 -12.15 -5.80
C ARG A 22 -53.52 -11.17 -7.00
N GLY A 23 -53.28 -11.62 -8.24
CA GLY A 23 -53.58 -10.80 -9.44
C GLY A 23 -53.10 -11.25 -10.83
N PHE A 24 -53.34 -12.51 -11.21
CA PHE A 24 -53.48 -13.10 -12.58
C PHE A 24 -54.00 -12.11 -13.68
N TRP A 25 -53.47 -11.96 -14.92
CA TRP A 25 -53.31 -12.88 -16.09
C TRP A 25 -52.28 -12.32 -17.13
N PRO A 26 -51.82 -13.13 -18.12
CA PRO A 26 -50.58 -12.91 -18.89
C PRO A 26 -50.79 -12.45 -20.35
N PHE A 27 -49.73 -11.99 -21.01
CA PHE A 27 -49.64 -11.99 -22.48
C PHE A 27 -48.24 -12.38 -22.99
N ASN A 28 -48.27 -13.39 -23.86
CA ASN A 28 -47.23 -13.88 -24.77
C ASN A 28 -46.56 -12.76 -25.59
N SER A 29 -45.28 -12.90 -25.92
CA SER A 29 -44.91 -13.37 -27.26
C SER A 29 -43.40 -13.53 -27.43
N ASP A 30 -43.09 -14.63 -28.11
CA ASP A 30 -41.79 -15.12 -28.48
C ASP A 30 -41.49 -14.75 -29.94
N MET A 31 -40.22 -14.87 -30.33
CA MET A 31 -39.69 -15.06 -31.69
C MET A 31 -39.40 -13.87 -32.67
N LYS A 32 -38.10 -13.80 -32.97
CA LYS A 32 -37.43 -13.96 -34.29
C LYS A 32 -37.17 -12.76 -35.22
N ARG A 33 -35.85 -12.55 -35.39
CA ARG A 33 -35.02 -12.59 -36.63
C ARG A 33 -35.14 -11.50 -37.72
N HIS A 34 -33.92 -11.19 -38.22
CA HIS A 34 -33.54 -10.81 -39.59
C HIS A 34 -33.82 -9.35 -39.99
N ARG A 35 -33.04 -8.65 -40.83
CA ARG A 35 -31.70 -8.74 -41.46
C ARG A 35 -31.63 -7.47 -42.35
N PHE A 36 -30.43 -6.93 -42.60
CA PHE A 36 -30.02 -6.12 -43.79
C PHE A 36 -30.88 -4.91 -44.25
N SER A 37 -30.25 -3.74 -44.37
CA SER A 37 -29.63 -3.30 -45.64
C SER A 37 -29.45 -1.79 -45.70
N CYS A 38 -28.25 -1.42 -46.11
CA CYS A 38 -27.79 -0.11 -46.56
C CYS A 38 -28.60 0.43 -47.76
N CYS A 39 -28.78 1.76 -47.85
CA CYS A 39 -28.62 2.52 -49.10
C CYS A 39 -28.64 4.05 -48.89
N LYS A 40 -27.53 4.67 -49.31
CA LYS A 40 -27.40 5.85 -50.20
C LYS A 40 -28.10 7.18 -49.86
N GLY A 41 -27.29 8.24 -49.96
CA GLY A 41 -27.55 9.28 -50.97
C GLY A 41 -27.48 10.71 -50.46
N ALA A 42 -26.38 11.39 -50.78
CA ALA A 42 -26.19 12.82 -50.64
C ALA A 42 -27.11 13.64 -51.56
N GLU A 43 -27.50 14.85 -51.15
CA GLU A 43 -27.25 16.09 -51.91
C GLU A 43 -27.66 17.38 -51.15
N MET A 44 -26.85 18.43 -51.37
CA MET A 44 -26.94 19.78 -50.83
C MET A 44 -28.05 20.65 -51.47
N LYS A 45 -28.56 21.65 -50.74
CA LYS A 45 -28.48 23.09 -51.12
C LYS A 45 -29.09 24.09 -50.10
N ARG A 46 -28.20 25.02 -49.68
CA ARG A 46 -28.30 26.51 -49.60
C ARG A 46 -29.45 27.21 -48.86
N MET A 47 -29.05 28.06 -47.91
CA MET A 47 -29.36 29.52 -47.72
C MET A 47 -28.48 29.99 -46.52
N GLY A 48 -27.80 31.15 -46.41
CA GLY A 48 -27.54 32.34 -47.23
C GLY A 48 -27.06 33.52 -46.34
N GLY A 49 -25.87 34.08 -46.60
CA GLY A 49 -25.33 35.44 -46.26
C GLY A 49 -25.16 35.85 -44.78
N ARG A 50 -24.19 36.67 -44.33
CA ARG A 50 -23.17 37.56 -44.95
C ARG A 50 -22.13 38.02 -43.88
N LEU A 51 -20.85 38.07 -44.29
CA LEU A 51 -19.77 39.06 -44.01
C LEU A 51 -19.26 39.32 -42.56
N CYS A 52 -18.00 38.92 -42.28
CA CYS A 52 -16.87 39.84 -42.05
C CYS A 52 -15.50 39.11 -41.96
N SER A 53 -14.60 39.48 -42.88
CA SER A 53 -13.17 39.79 -42.71
C SER A 53 -12.29 38.96 -41.73
N SER A 54 -11.49 38.03 -42.27
CA SER A 54 -10.01 38.07 -42.26
C SER A 54 -9.44 36.71 -42.65
N MET A 55 -8.85 36.65 -43.85
CA MET A 55 -7.88 35.63 -44.24
C MET A 55 -6.50 36.26 -44.05
N LEU A 56 -5.62 35.59 -43.31
CA LEU A 56 -4.24 35.36 -43.74
C LEU A 56 -3.69 34.17 -42.96
N ALA A 57 -3.23 33.19 -43.74
CA ALA A 57 -2.84 31.87 -43.33
C ALA A 57 -1.48 31.86 -42.63
N SER A 58 -1.40 30.96 -41.65
CA SER A 58 -0.18 30.45 -41.03
C SER A 58 0.74 29.81 -42.08
N ALA A 59 2.00 30.24 -42.08
CA ALA A 59 3.15 29.47 -42.52
C ALA A 59 4.40 30.12 -41.90
N VAL A 60 4.76 29.70 -40.69
CA VAL A 60 6.08 29.98 -40.13
C VAL A 60 6.92 28.74 -40.36
N THR A 61 7.71 28.78 -41.42
CA THR A 61 8.87 27.90 -41.60
C THR A 61 9.97 28.47 -40.69
N ILE A 62 10.32 27.77 -39.61
CA ILE A 62 11.51 28.12 -38.83
C ILE A 62 12.73 27.72 -39.65
N ALA A 63 13.38 28.72 -40.24
CA ALA A 63 14.68 28.57 -40.88
C ALA A 63 15.76 28.57 -39.80
N VAL A 64 16.44 27.44 -39.63
CA VAL A 64 17.71 27.35 -38.89
C VAL A 64 18.75 28.21 -39.62
N ALA A 65 19.17 29.30 -38.99
CA ALA A 65 20.24 30.15 -39.50
C ALA A 65 21.60 29.50 -39.23
N MET A 66 22.21 28.89 -40.26
CA MET A 66 23.65 28.69 -40.28
C MET A 66 24.34 30.04 -40.49
N VAL A 67 24.87 30.62 -39.42
CA VAL A 67 25.88 31.69 -39.52
C VAL A 67 27.25 31.04 -39.44
N ALA A 68 27.92 30.97 -40.58
CA ALA A 68 29.35 30.67 -40.66
C ALA A 68 30.13 31.97 -40.90
N VAL A 69 30.90 32.43 -39.89
CA VAL A 69 32.02 33.36 -40.08
C VAL A 69 33.16 33.03 -39.10
N GLY A 70 34.20 32.39 -39.62
CA GLY A 70 35.61 32.82 -39.55
C GLY A 70 36.37 32.94 -38.22
N CYS A 71 37.11 31.86 -37.90
CA CYS A 71 38.48 31.80 -37.32
C CYS A 71 38.83 32.52 -36.00
N GLY A 72 38.93 31.74 -34.92
CA GLY A 72 39.69 32.07 -33.71
C GLY A 72 39.39 31.19 -32.48
N GLN A 73 39.83 29.92 -32.51
CA GLN A 73 39.99 28.94 -31.40
C GLN A 73 38.96 28.87 -30.26
N GLY A 74 38.14 27.81 -30.31
CA GLY A 74 37.25 27.29 -29.28
C GLY A 74 36.04 26.62 -29.95
N SER A 75 36.17 25.35 -30.38
CA SER A 75 35.16 24.65 -31.18
C SER A 75 34.06 24.06 -30.31
N GLY A 76 33.24 24.91 -29.70
CA GLY A 76 32.09 24.44 -28.94
C GLY A 76 31.05 23.78 -29.83
N GLN A 77 30.73 22.52 -29.51
CA GLN A 77 29.60 21.77 -30.03
C GLN A 77 28.39 21.95 -29.10
N GLN A 78 27.19 21.74 -29.64
CA GLN A 78 25.95 21.79 -28.87
C GLN A 78 25.18 20.48 -29.10
N GLN A 79 24.74 19.85 -28.02
CA GLN A 79 23.83 18.72 -28.02
C GLN A 79 22.50 19.17 -27.41
N VAL A 80 21.39 18.84 -28.06
CA VAL A 80 20.04 19.09 -27.58
C VAL A 80 19.32 17.75 -27.48
N TRP A 81 18.70 17.51 -26.34
CA TRP A 81 17.74 16.44 -26.13
C TRP A 81 16.36 17.09 -26.05
N ASP A 82 15.59 16.99 -27.13
CA ASP A 82 14.27 17.61 -27.31
C ASP A 82 13.11 16.64 -27.09
N PHE A 83 13.39 15.49 -26.49
CA PHE A 83 12.39 14.47 -26.13
C PHE A 83 11.53 13.97 -27.31
N ASP A 84 11.97 14.11 -28.57
CA ASP A 84 11.25 13.61 -29.75
C ASP A 84 11.24 12.06 -29.82
N ARG A 85 12.21 11.42 -29.16
CA ARG A 85 12.44 9.97 -29.20
C ARG A 85 12.48 9.38 -27.79
N PRO A 86 11.41 8.68 -27.39
CA PRO A 86 11.40 7.96 -26.12
C PRO A 86 12.50 6.90 -25.98
N SER A 87 13.04 6.38 -27.09
CA SER A 87 14.14 5.40 -27.09
C SER A 87 15.47 5.97 -26.62
N ASP A 88 15.62 7.29 -26.58
CA ASP A 88 16.88 7.94 -26.21
C ASP A 88 17.00 8.06 -24.67
N PHE A 89 16.02 7.53 -23.93
CA PHE A 89 15.93 7.65 -22.48
C PHE A 89 15.46 6.36 -21.78
N ILE A 90 15.99 6.16 -20.57
CA ILE A 90 15.52 5.20 -19.58
C ILE A 90 14.67 5.97 -18.56
N PHE A 91 13.43 5.53 -18.37
CA PHE A 91 12.50 6.15 -17.41
C PHE A 91 11.40 5.18 -17.01
N ASP A 92 10.76 5.47 -15.87
CA ASP A 92 9.56 4.77 -15.44
C ASP A 92 8.36 5.24 -16.28
N ARG A 93 7.84 4.35 -17.12
CA ARG A 93 6.72 4.65 -18.02
C ARG A 93 5.39 4.80 -17.28
N GLU A 94 5.28 4.39 -16.02
CA GLU A 94 4.09 4.65 -15.20
C GLU A 94 4.06 6.11 -14.75
N LEU A 95 5.22 6.70 -14.51
CA LEU A 95 5.36 8.02 -13.90
C LEU A 95 5.71 9.12 -14.90
N ILE A 96 6.40 8.80 -16.00
CA ILE A 96 6.86 9.78 -16.99
C ILE A 96 6.34 9.40 -18.38
N SER A 97 5.84 10.40 -19.12
CA SER A 97 5.63 10.35 -20.56
C SER A 97 6.78 11.04 -21.27
N VAL A 98 7.18 10.49 -22.42
CA VAL A 98 8.10 11.15 -23.36
C VAL A 98 7.43 11.11 -24.72
N ASN A 99 7.36 12.25 -25.38
CA ASN A 99 6.71 12.44 -26.68
C ASN A 99 5.27 11.88 -26.73
N ALA A 100 4.46 12.18 -25.71
CA ALA A 100 3.11 11.65 -25.64
C ALA A 100 2.19 12.43 -26.60
N GLY A 101 1.83 11.80 -27.72
CA GLY A 101 1.00 12.45 -28.73
C GLY A 101 1.77 13.38 -29.67
N ASP A 102 3.06 13.08 -29.91
CA ASP A 102 3.94 13.80 -30.84
C ASP A 102 4.23 15.27 -30.43
N ASP A 103 4.29 15.55 -29.12
CA ASP A 103 4.50 16.88 -28.54
C ASP A 103 5.98 17.24 -28.28
N SER A 104 6.89 16.27 -28.34
CA SER A 104 8.32 16.43 -28.00
C SER A 104 8.55 16.96 -26.58
N ILE A 105 7.77 16.46 -25.61
CA ILE A 105 7.87 16.83 -24.20
C ILE A 105 8.18 15.58 -23.35
N ALA A 106 9.01 15.75 -22.33
CA ALA A 106 9.06 14.85 -21.19
C ALA A 106 8.20 15.41 -20.06
N GLU A 107 7.25 14.62 -19.56
CA GLU A 107 6.21 15.08 -18.65
C GLU A 107 6.01 14.09 -17.50
N LEU A 108 5.83 14.62 -16.29
CA LEU A 108 5.35 13.86 -15.15
C LEU A 108 3.85 13.59 -15.33
N LYS A 109 3.48 12.32 -15.40
CA LYS A 109 2.10 11.90 -15.65
C LYS A 109 1.20 12.25 -14.48
N GLU A 110 0.01 12.73 -14.82
CA GLU A 110 -1.10 12.77 -13.87
C GLU A 110 -1.54 11.33 -13.58
N LEU A 111 -1.57 11.00 -12.30
CA LEU A 111 -1.98 9.72 -11.76
C LEU A 111 -3.49 9.74 -11.52
N PRO A 112 -4.20 8.63 -11.73
CA PRO A 112 -5.65 8.54 -11.55
C PRO A 112 -6.09 8.95 -10.14
N GLU A 113 -7.26 9.58 -10.08
CA GLU A 113 -7.91 9.99 -8.83
C GLU A 113 -8.31 8.78 -7.96
N ASP A 114 -8.66 7.65 -8.60
CA ASP A 114 -9.02 6.39 -7.95
C ASP A 114 -7.80 5.45 -7.76
N ALA A 115 -8.04 4.15 -7.58
CA ALA A 115 -6.99 3.14 -7.61
C ALA A 115 -6.27 3.16 -8.97
N PHE A 116 -4.94 3.23 -8.96
CA PHE A 116 -4.08 3.14 -10.14
C PHE A 116 -4.32 1.84 -10.90
N TRP A 117 -4.42 0.75 -10.15
CA TRP A 117 -5.01 -0.49 -10.60
C TRP A 117 -5.71 -1.17 -9.43
N ASN A 118 -6.65 -2.06 -9.77
CA ASN A 118 -7.38 -2.89 -8.82
C ASN A 118 -7.52 -4.28 -9.43
N VAL A 119 -6.92 -5.27 -8.78
CA VAL A 119 -6.94 -6.66 -9.23
C VAL A 119 -7.79 -7.46 -8.28
N THR A 120 -8.69 -8.27 -8.85
CA THR A 120 -9.47 -9.24 -8.12
C THR A 120 -8.96 -10.62 -8.47
N TYR A 121 -8.66 -11.41 -7.45
CA TYR A 121 -8.34 -12.82 -7.62
C TYR A 121 -9.55 -13.68 -7.24
N GLU A 122 -9.94 -14.53 -8.17
CA GLU A 122 -10.96 -15.56 -8.00
C GLU A 122 -10.26 -16.90 -8.15
N VAL A 123 -10.45 -17.81 -7.20
CA VAL A 123 -9.86 -19.14 -7.31
C VAL A 123 -10.63 -19.90 -8.42
N PRO A 124 -9.96 -20.69 -9.29
CA PRO A 124 -10.62 -21.36 -10.42
C PRO A 124 -11.69 -22.40 -10.04
N LEU A 125 -11.82 -22.76 -8.76
CA LEU A 125 -12.78 -23.74 -8.28
C LEU A 125 -13.99 -23.03 -7.68
N PRO A 126 -15.22 -23.35 -8.11
CA PRO A 126 -16.41 -22.89 -7.41
C PRO A 126 -16.36 -23.38 -5.95
N GLU A 127 -16.92 -22.58 -5.04
CA GLU A 127 -17.08 -22.92 -3.60
C GLU A 127 -15.78 -22.81 -2.75
N GLN A 128 -14.74 -22.14 -3.26
CA GLN A 128 -13.59 -21.72 -2.44
C GLN A 128 -13.70 -20.24 -2.04
N ALA A 129 -13.29 -19.93 -0.81
CA ALA A 129 -13.31 -18.59 -0.24
C ALA A 129 -11.90 -18.06 0.05
N PRO A 130 -11.24 -17.42 -0.95
CA PRO A 130 -9.96 -16.77 -0.72
C PRO A 130 -10.15 -15.44 0.02
N GLU A 131 -9.28 -15.20 1.01
CA GLU A 131 -9.22 -13.95 1.74
C GLU A 131 -7.76 -13.49 1.80
N TYR A 132 -7.52 -12.19 1.58
CA TYR A 132 -6.26 -11.55 1.90
C TYR A 132 -6.40 -10.74 3.18
N HIS A 133 -5.46 -10.94 4.09
CA HIS A 133 -5.42 -10.31 5.40
C HIS A 133 -4.27 -9.31 5.50
N GLN A 134 -3.12 -9.58 4.88
CA GLN A 134 -1.99 -8.67 4.88
C GLN A 134 -1.20 -8.69 3.58
N VAL A 135 -0.57 -7.56 3.24
CA VAL A 135 0.49 -7.52 2.24
C VAL A 135 1.84 -7.07 2.81
N ALA A 136 2.91 -7.50 2.18
CA ALA A 136 4.26 -6.98 2.36
C ALA A 136 4.99 -6.92 1.02
N PHE A 137 6.20 -6.35 0.99
CA PHE A 137 6.96 -6.17 -0.26
C PHE A 137 8.31 -6.89 -0.19
N ASP A 138 8.71 -7.56 -1.27
CA ASP A 138 10.07 -8.08 -1.40
C ASP A 138 11.05 -6.98 -1.88
N ALA A 139 12.35 -7.31 -1.94
CA ALA A 139 13.40 -6.37 -2.34
C ALA A 139 13.24 -5.84 -3.78
N ASP A 140 12.56 -6.59 -4.64
CA ASP A 140 12.21 -6.19 -6.00
C ASP A 140 10.91 -5.36 -6.01
N GLY A 141 10.31 -5.10 -4.85
CA GLY A 141 9.04 -4.41 -4.69
C GLY A 141 7.83 -5.20 -5.19
N ASN A 142 7.96 -6.52 -5.39
CA ASN A 142 6.81 -7.37 -5.63
C ASN A 142 5.97 -7.47 -4.35
N ILE A 143 4.68 -7.62 -4.53
CA ILE A 143 3.70 -7.64 -3.45
C ILE A 143 3.48 -9.08 -3.03
N VAL A 144 3.66 -9.37 -1.75
CA VAL A 144 3.36 -10.66 -1.12
C VAL A 144 2.09 -10.50 -0.31
N ALA A 145 1.02 -11.17 -0.70
CA ALA A 145 -0.25 -11.19 0.03
C ALA A 145 -0.43 -12.52 0.77
N VAL A 146 -0.91 -12.47 2.01
CA VAL A 146 -1.23 -13.65 2.83
C VAL A 146 -2.67 -13.62 3.31
N GLY A 147 -3.21 -14.78 3.64
CA GLY A 147 -4.54 -14.94 4.21
C GLY A 147 -4.95 -16.40 4.26
N SER A 148 -6.23 -16.68 4.00
CA SER A 148 -6.79 -18.03 3.98
C SER A 148 -7.46 -18.34 2.65
N ASN A 149 -7.63 -19.64 2.38
CA ASN A 149 -8.53 -20.12 1.35
C ASN A 149 -9.38 -21.24 1.94
N THR A 150 -10.66 -20.97 2.12
CA THR A 150 -11.61 -21.90 2.74
C THR A 150 -12.30 -22.76 1.70
N ASP A 151 -12.47 -24.05 2.02
CA ASP A 151 -13.30 -24.99 1.26
C ASP A 151 -14.67 -25.11 1.96
N MET A 152 -15.63 -24.29 1.52
CA MET A 152 -16.93 -24.12 2.17
C MET A 152 -17.83 -25.38 2.13
N PRO A 153 -17.89 -26.16 1.03
CA PRO A 153 -18.70 -27.38 0.94
C PRO A 153 -18.22 -28.50 1.86
N LYS A 154 -16.93 -28.53 2.20
CA LYS A 154 -16.39 -29.59 3.05
C LYS A 154 -16.93 -29.45 4.46
N ARG A 155 -17.45 -30.55 4.99
CA ARG A 155 -17.83 -30.68 6.41
C ARG A 155 -16.98 -31.78 7.05
N PRO A 156 -16.25 -31.50 8.15
CA PRO A 156 -16.07 -30.17 8.77
C PRO A 156 -15.29 -29.22 7.84
N ILE A 157 -15.53 -27.93 7.98
CA ILE A 157 -14.92 -26.89 7.15
C ILE A 157 -13.39 -26.94 7.30
N SER A 158 -12.68 -26.78 6.19
CA SER A 158 -11.22 -26.77 6.14
C SER A 158 -10.72 -25.54 5.39
N GLY A 159 -9.58 -25.02 5.82
CA GLY A 159 -8.94 -23.83 5.26
C GLY A 159 -7.43 -24.05 5.08
N GLN A 160 -6.88 -23.44 4.03
CA GLN A 160 -5.46 -23.49 3.70
C GLN A 160 -4.87 -22.10 3.90
N LEU A 161 -3.64 -22.03 4.41
CA LEU A 161 -2.88 -20.78 4.38
C LEU A 161 -2.64 -20.43 2.92
N LEU A 162 -3.08 -19.24 2.52
CA LEU A 162 -2.94 -18.70 1.17
C LEU A 162 -1.79 -17.71 1.15
N VAL A 163 -0.89 -17.86 0.18
CA VAL A 163 0.16 -16.89 -0.12
C VAL A 163 0.16 -16.62 -1.61
N ALA A 164 0.13 -15.35 -2.00
CA ALA A 164 0.18 -14.92 -3.39
C ALA A 164 1.31 -13.90 -3.59
N LYS A 165 1.91 -13.88 -4.78
CA LYS A 165 2.87 -12.85 -5.17
C LYS A 165 2.43 -12.17 -6.46
N TYR A 166 2.48 -10.85 -6.47
CA TYR A 166 2.17 -10.01 -7.62
C TYR A 166 3.36 -9.12 -7.94
N ASP A 167 3.55 -8.77 -9.20
CA ASP A 167 4.44 -7.65 -9.53
C ASP A 167 3.79 -6.30 -9.12
N ARG A 168 4.54 -5.21 -9.33
CA ARG A 168 4.11 -3.83 -8.99
C ARG A 168 2.91 -3.34 -9.80
N ASP A 169 2.57 -4.05 -10.87
CA ASP A 169 1.49 -3.75 -11.81
C ASP A 169 0.24 -4.60 -11.51
N GLY A 170 0.28 -5.38 -10.41
CA GLY A 170 -0.82 -6.23 -9.97
C GLY A 170 -0.94 -7.53 -10.79
N GLN A 171 0.05 -7.91 -11.60
CA GLN A 171 0.03 -9.20 -12.28
C GLN A 171 0.53 -10.30 -11.34
N LEU A 172 -0.26 -11.36 -11.24
CA LEU A 172 0.10 -12.54 -10.45
C LEU A 172 1.35 -13.21 -11.03
N LEU A 173 2.38 -13.39 -10.21
CA LEU A 173 3.65 -13.95 -10.65
C LEU A 173 3.50 -15.45 -11.04
N PRO A 174 4.24 -15.92 -12.05
CA PRO A 174 4.17 -17.33 -12.47
C PRO A 174 4.42 -18.31 -11.33
N GLY A 175 3.51 -19.27 -11.17
CA GLY A 175 3.59 -20.31 -10.13
C GLY A 175 2.91 -19.95 -8.81
N TRP A 176 2.31 -18.77 -8.69
CA TRP A 176 1.48 -18.34 -7.57
C TRP A 176 -0.03 -18.41 -7.92
N PRO A 177 -0.94 -18.41 -6.92
CA PRO A 177 -0.67 -18.50 -5.48
C PRO A 177 -0.22 -19.89 -5.01
N LYS A 178 0.22 -19.98 -3.76
CA LYS A 178 0.53 -21.21 -3.04
C LYS A 178 -0.45 -21.41 -1.89
N PHE A 179 -0.76 -22.67 -1.62
CA PHE A 179 -1.66 -23.09 -0.56
C PHE A 179 -0.94 -24.06 0.37
N HIS A 180 -0.99 -23.81 1.66
CA HIS A 180 -0.33 -24.61 2.69
C HIS A 180 -1.34 -25.20 3.65
N THR A 181 -1.12 -26.46 3.99
CA THR A 181 -1.96 -27.24 4.90
C THR A 181 -1.10 -27.93 5.92
N ASP A 182 -1.66 -28.18 7.09
CA ASP A 182 -1.08 -29.07 8.09
C ASP A 182 -1.91 -30.36 8.20
N PRO A 183 -1.29 -31.55 8.35
CA PRO A 183 -2.03 -32.81 8.47
C PRO A 183 -2.85 -32.95 9.76
N VAL A 184 -2.52 -32.20 10.80
CA VAL A 184 -3.23 -32.16 12.09
C VAL A 184 -4.28 -31.03 12.08
N TYR A 185 -3.92 -29.86 11.56
CA TYR A 185 -4.78 -28.67 11.58
C TYR A 185 -5.49 -28.45 10.25
N ARG A 186 -6.81 -28.64 10.26
CA ARG A 186 -7.66 -28.62 9.06
C ARG A 186 -7.95 -27.22 8.54
N TRP A 187 -7.76 -26.20 9.37
CA TRP A 187 -7.87 -24.79 9.00
C TRP A 187 -6.58 -24.08 9.37
N ASN A 188 -6.04 -23.30 8.45
CA ASN A 188 -4.81 -22.52 8.65
C ASN A 188 -5.00 -21.16 7.99
N GLU A 189 -4.65 -20.11 8.72
CA GLU A 189 -4.89 -18.71 8.34
C GLU A 189 -3.64 -17.90 8.66
N GLY A 190 -3.28 -16.99 7.76
CA GLY A 190 -2.18 -16.05 7.96
C GLY A 190 -2.73 -14.63 8.09
N GLU A 191 -2.50 -13.99 9.22
CA GLU A 191 -3.02 -12.66 9.54
C GLU A 191 -2.02 -11.54 9.25
N ASP A 192 -0.72 -11.85 9.32
CA ASP A 192 0.35 -10.89 9.06
C ASP A 192 1.56 -11.59 8.46
N VAL A 193 2.38 -10.84 7.71
CA VAL A 193 3.55 -11.35 7.01
C VAL A 193 4.71 -10.36 7.06
N ALA A 194 5.90 -10.87 7.36
CA ALA A 194 7.16 -10.15 7.26
C ALA A 194 8.14 -10.91 6.37
N LEU A 195 9.00 -10.19 5.65
CA LEU A 195 10.08 -10.78 4.86
C LEU A 195 11.43 -10.49 5.50
N ASP A 196 12.35 -11.47 5.44
CA ASP A 196 13.77 -11.23 5.72
C ASP A 196 14.52 -10.74 4.48
N GLU A 197 15.78 -10.33 4.64
CA GLU A 197 16.64 -9.83 3.55
C GLU A 197 16.83 -10.83 2.40
N SER A 198 16.63 -12.13 2.65
CA SER A 198 16.70 -13.18 1.63
C SER A 198 15.36 -13.41 0.93
N GLY A 199 14.31 -12.68 1.31
CA GLY A 199 12.95 -12.82 0.82
C GLY A 199 12.19 -14.02 1.41
N ASN A 200 12.70 -14.64 2.48
CA ASN A 200 11.91 -15.67 3.17
C ASN A 200 10.77 -14.98 3.93
N MET A 201 9.60 -15.61 3.94
CA MET A 201 8.39 -15.09 4.57
C MET A 201 8.21 -15.71 5.94
N ALA A 202 7.95 -14.90 6.95
CA ALA A 202 7.44 -15.30 8.25
C ALA A 202 5.98 -14.85 8.36
N ILE A 203 5.08 -15.75 8.74
CA ILE A 203 3.64 -15.51 8.74
C ILE A 203 3.07 -15.89 10.11
N ALA A 204 2.41 -14.95 10.79
CA ALA A 204 1.63 -15.25 12.00
C ALA A 204 0.16 -15.44 11.64
N GLY A 205 -0.53 -16.24 12.43
CA GLY A 205 -1.96 -16.43 12.29
C GLY A 205 -2.47 -17.48 13.25
N TYR A 206 -3.47 -18.25 12.82
CA TYR A 206 -4.01 -19.33 13.64
C TYR A 206 -4.37 -20.57 12.85
N SER A 207 -4.40 -21.68 13.56
CA SER A 207 -4.73 -23.00 13.07
C SER A 207 -5.85 -23.63 13.90
N ILE A 208 -6.69 -24.45 13.28
CA ILE A 208 -7.85 -25.09 13.94
C ILE A 208 -7.85 -26.60 13.70
N VAL A 209 -8.04 -27.38 14.77
CA VAL A 209 -8.15 -28.86 14.71
C VAL A 209 -9.56 -29.32 14.34
N ASP A 210 -10.57 -28.92 15.12
CA ASP A 210 -11.95 -29.44 15.05
C ASP A 210 -13.04 -28.34 15.14
N GLY A 211 -12.76 -27.14 14.62
CA GLY A 211 -13.71 -26.02 14.63
C GLY A 211 -13.98 -25.38 16.00
N ARG A 212 -13.20 -25.74 17.04
CA ARG A 212 -13.44 -25.31 18.44
C ARG A 212 -12.20 -24.87 19.20
N SER A 213 -11.02 -24.99 18.59
CA SER A 213 -9.76 -24.72 19.26
C SER A 213 -8.83 -24.00 18.29
N TRP A 214 -8.75 -22.68 18.47
CA TRP A 214 -7.80 -21.79 17.82
C TRP A 214 -6.44 -21.92 18.49
N ILE A 215 -5.42 -22.01 17.65
CA ILE A 215 -4.03 -22.23 18.03
C ILE A 215 -3.22 -21.19 17.32
N PHE A 216 -2.49 -20.38 18.07
CA PHE A 216 -1.55 -19.41 17.50
C PHE A 216 -0.46 -20.19 16.76
N SER A 217 -0.43 -20.04 15.44
CA SER A 217 0.57 -20.65 14.56
C SER A 217 1.49 -19.61 13.93
N ILE A 218 2.72 -20.03 13.67
CA ILE A 218 3.73 -19.27 12.95
C ILE A 218 4.28 -20.16 11.84
N TRP A 219 4.30 -19.64 10.63
CA TRP A 219 4.80 -20.32 9.44
C TRP A 219 6.03 -19.62 8.91
N ARG A 220 6.93 -20.37 8.28
CA ARG A 220 8.07 -19.79 7.58
C ARG A 220 8.31 -20.47 6.24
N LEU A 221 8.35 -19.66 5.19
CA LEU A 221 8.41 -20.11 3.81
C LEU A 221 9.61 -19.48 3.10
N GLY A 222 10.23 -20.19 2.16
CA GLY A 222 11.24 -19.63 1.26
C GLY A 222 10.62 -18.67 0.24
N PRO A 223 11.43 -17.90 -0.52
CA PRO A 223 10.93 -16.92 -1.48
C PRO A 223 10.09 -17.53 -2.62
N ASP A 224 10.23 -18.84 -2.85
CA ASP A 224 9.46 -19.65 -3.80
C ASP A 224 8.16 -20.22 -3.22
N GLY A 225 7.88 -19.95 -1.95
CA GLY A 225 6.75 -20.46 -1.19
C GLY A 225 6.94 -21.86 -0.62
N SER A 226 8.14 -22.45 -0.65
CA SER A 226 8.37 -23.76 -0.02
C SER A 226 8.46 -23.66 1.51
N MET A 227 7.98 -24.67 2.24
CA MET A 227 8.09 -24.70 3.72
C MET A 227 9.56 -24.80 4.14
N LEU A 228 10.00 -23.94 5.05
CA LEU A 228 11.36 -24.04 5.60
C LEU A 228 11.47 -25.11 6.70
N PRO A 229 12.64 -25.76 6.85
CA PRO A 229 12.84 -26.78 7.88
C PRO A 229 12.59 -26.23 9.29
N GLY A 230 11.92 -27.02 10.12
CA GLY A 230 11.57 -26.63 11.49
C GLY A 230 10.26 -25.84 11.60
N TRP A 231 9.52 -25.66 10.50
CA TRP A 231 8.24 -24.93 10.48
C TRP A 231 7.09 -25.81 9.95
N PRO A 232 5.83 -25.52 10.32
CA PRO A 232 5.35 -24.44 11.20
C PRO A 232 5.62 -24.68 12.71
N GLN A 233 5.46 -23.63 13.51
CA GLN A 233 5.50 -23.64 14.98
C GLN A 233 4.13 -23.28 15.56
N TYR A 234 3.78 -23.88 16.70
CA TYR A 234 2.49 -23.69 17.37
C TYR A 234 2.75 -23.21 18.80
N VAL A 235 2.34 -21.97 19.09
CA VAL A 235 2.72 -21.24 20.31
C VAL A 235 1.86 -21.65 21.50
N ALA A 236 0.54 -21.56 21.33
CA ALA A 236 -0.43 -21.80 22.40
C ALA A 236 -1.74 -22.33 21.83
N SER A 237 -2.51 -23.01 22.67
CA SER A 237 -3.84 -23.54 22.35
C SER A 237 -4.90 -22.96 23.30
N ASN A 238 -6.17 -23.35 23.12
CA ASN A 238 -7.34 -22.85 23.87
C ASN A 238 -7.64 -21.37 23.62
N GLN A 239 -8.15 -21.04 22.43
CA GLN A 239 -8.48 -19.66 22.03
C GLN A 239 -7.22 -18.79 21.98
N ALA A 240 -6.24 -19.25 21.20
CA ALA A 240 -5.02 -18.49 20.93
C ALA A 240 -4.95 -18.10 19.45
N TYR A 241 -4.53 -16.86 19.22
CA TYR A 241 -4.49 -16.22 17.90
C TYR A 241 -3.12 -15.56 17.72
N GLY A 242 -2.51 -15.74 16.56
CA GLY A 242 -1.43 -14.89 16.08
C GLY A 242 -1.98 -13.82 15.16
N THR A 243 -1.46 -12.61 15.24
CA THR A 243 -2.03 -11.45 14.52
C THR A 243 -1.00 -10.50 13.93
N GLY A 244 0.19 -10.42 14.52
CA GLY A 244 1.30 -9.59 14.02
C GLY A 244 2.62 -10.34 14.08
N ILE A 245 3.54 -10.04 13.16
CA ILE A 245 4.84 -10.70 13.05
C ILE A 245 5.91 -9.78 12.44
N ILE A 246 7.14 -9.92 12.95
CA ILE A 246 8.34 -9.32 12.37
C ILE A 246 9.48 -10.33 12.29
N VAL A 247 10.40 -10.06 11.37
CA VAL A 247 11.77 -10.56 11.46
C VAL A 247 12.62 -9.45 12.07
N ASP A 248 13.14 -9.67 13.27
CA ASP A 248 13.93 -8.65 13.94
C ASP A 248 15.34 -8.52 13.33
N SER A 249 16.08 -7.49 13.72
CA SER A 249 17.45 -7.21 13.26
C SER A 249 18.48 -8.31 13.58
N SER A 250 18.14 -9.30 14.42
CA SER A 250 18.97 -10.50 14.64
C SER A 250 18.60 -11.68 13.74
N GLY A 251 17.54 -11.54 12.94
CA GLY A 251 16.94 -12.59 12.12
C GLY A 251 15.94 -13.46 12.88
N ASP A 252 15.66 -13.16 14.15
CA ASP A 252 14.71 -13.92 14.95
C ASP A 252 13.27 -13.53 14.56
N ILE A 253 12.38 -14.51 14.61
CA ILE A 253 10.96 -14.34 14.30
C ILE A 253 10.24 -13.97 15.59
N VAL A 254 9.64 -12.77 15.64
CA VAL A 254 8.87 -12.29 16.79
C VAL A 254 7.43 -12.09 16.35
N ALA A 255 6.48 -12.73 17.04
CA ALA A 255 5.07 -12.63 16.72
C ALA A 255 4.26 -12.24 17.96
N CYS A 256 3.17 -11.50 17.76
CA CYS A 256 2.21 -11.14 18.78
C CYS A 256 0.81 -11.69 18.48
N GLY A 257 -0.05 -11.64 19.49
CA GLY A 257 -1.44 -12.02 19.40
C GLY A 257 -2.05 -12.18 20.79
N ALA A 258 -3.01 -13.09 20.92
CA ALA A 258 -3.74 -13.28 22.16
C ALA A 258 -3.85 -14.75 22.55
N SER A 259 -4.06 -15.00 23.84
CA SER A 259 -4.42 -16.33 24.35
C SER A 259 -5.40 -16.25 25.52
N GLY A 260 -6.44 -17.09 25.51
CA GLY A 260 -7.51 -17.09 26.50
C GLY A 260 -7.56 -18.27 27.48
N PRO A 261 -6.45 -18.77 28.07
CA PRO A 261 -6.49 -19.99 28.91
C PRO A 261 -7.31 -19.84 30.19
N THR A 262 -7.75 -18.62 30.54
CA THR A 262 -8.47 -18.30 31.78
C THR A 262 -9.90 -17.78 31.56
N GLY A 263 -10.41 -17.82 30.31
CA GLY A 263 -11.73 -17.27 29.95
C GLY A 263 -11.72 -15.78 29.60
N HIS A 264 -10.56 -15.13 29.72
CA HIS A 264 -10.26 -13.79 29.20
C HIS A 264 -8.92 -13.85 28.46
N ASP A 265 -8.85 -13.17 27.32
CA ASP A 265 -7.65 -13.12 26.50
C ASP A 265 -6.55 -12.30 27.17
N GLN A 266 -5.30 -12.71 26.97
CA GLN A 266 -4.08 -12.01 27.37
C GLN A 266 -3.23 -11.76 26.13
N ILE A 267 -2.53 -10.63 26.09
CA ILE A 267 -1.52 -10.38 25.04
C ILE A 267 -0.45 -11.45 25.17
N LEU A 268 -0.12 -12.11 24.06
CA LEU A 268 0.89 -13.16 23.99
C LEU A 268 1.89 -12.82 22.89
N LEU A 269 3.17 -12.79 23.26
CA LEU A 269 4.27 -12.67 22.31
C LEU A 269 5.11 -13.94 22.32
N ALA A 270 5.56 -14.34 21.15
CA ALA A 270 6.43 -15.50 20.94
C ALA A 270 7.66 -15.10 20.13
N LYS A 271 8.78 -15.76 20.42
CA LYS A 271 10.04 -15.52 19.71
C LYS A 271 10.73 -16.83 19.38
N TYR A 272 11.12 -16.98 18.12
CA TYR A 272 11.77 -18.17 17.58
C TYR A 272 13.00 -17.81 16.76
N ARG A 273 14.00 -18.67 16.77
CA ARG A 273 15.12 -18.61 15.85
C ARG A 273 14.68 -19.00 14.45
N THR A 274 15.51 -18.66 13.46
CA THR A 274 15.26 -18.96 12.05
C THR A 274 15.02 -20.45 11.75
N ASP A 275 15.59 -21.35 12.56
CA ASP A 275 15.43 -22.81 12.47
C ASP A 275 14.18 -23.36 13.19
N GLY A 276 13.34 -22.48 13.73
CA GLY A 276 12.12 -22.84 14.46
C GLY A 276 12.34 -23.22 15.92
N THR A 277 13.56 -23.07 16.46
CA THR A 277 13.79 -23.28 17.91
C THR A 277 13.28 -22.09 18.73
N PRO A 278 12.54 -22.31 19.83
CA PRO A 278 12.05 -21.21 20.68
C PRO A 278 13.23 -20.53 21.39
N VAL A 279 13.18 -19.20 21.48
CA VAL A 279 14.18 -18.43 22.22
C VAL A 279 13.97 -18.59 23.72
N GLU A 280 15.06 -18.78 24.47
CA GLU A 280 14.99 -18.95 25.92
C GLU A 280 14.28 -17.77 26.61
N GLY A 281 13.35 -18.07 27.53
CA GLY A 281 12.57 -17.06 28.24
C GLY A 281 11.28 -16.61 27.55
N TRP A 282 10.97 -17.15 26.37
CA TRP A 282 9.71 -16.96 25.62
C TRP A 282 8.84 -18.23 25.65
N PRO A 283 7.51 -18.13 25.45
CA PRO A 283 6.72 -16.92 25.17
C PRO A 283 6.52 -16.00 26.39
N LYS A 284 6.03 -14.78 26.15
CA LYS A 284 5.69 -13.77 27.17
C LYS A 284 4.21 -13.43 27.11
N ALA A 285 3.54 -13.40 28.25
CA ALA A 285 2.13 -13.04 28.36
C ALA A 285 1.96 -11.78 29.22
N TYR A 286 1.05 -10.89 28.81
CA TYR A 286 0.75 -9.64 29.50
C TYR A 286 -0.75 -9.51 29.72
N ASN A 287 -1.13 -9.20 30.95
CA ASN A 287 -2.50 -8.90 31.33
C ASN A 287 -2.55 -7.49 31.95
N PRO A 288 -2.88 -6.47 31.15
CA PRO A 288 -2.80 -5.06 31.55
C PRO A 288 -3.75 -4.75 32.72
N VAL A 289 -4.96 -5.33 32.69
CA VAL A 289 -6.02 -5.11 33.67
C VAL A 289 -6.52 -6.44 34.17
N THR A 290 -6.27 -6.73 35.44
CA THR A 290 -6.61 -8.03 36.05
C THR A 290 -8.11 -8.34 35.91
N GLY A 291 -8.42 -9.50 35.35
CA GLY A 291 -9.80 -9.97 35.16
C GLY A 291 -10.51 -9.36 33.95
N GLN A 292 -9.80 -8.59 33.12
CA GLN A 292 -10.29 -8.12 31.82
C GLN A 292 -9.50 -8.79 30.69
N GLY A 293 -10.11 -8.83 29.50
CA GLY A 293 -9.45 -9.34 28.29
C GLY A 293 -8.48 -8.31 27.70
N ALA A 294 -7.41 -8.76 27.06
CA ALA A 294 -6.50 -7.93 26.30
C ALA A 294 -6.04 -8.69 25.05
N PHE A 295 -5.78 -7.93 24.00
CA PHE A 295 -5.49 -8.47 22.67
C PHE A 295 -4.49 -7.56 21.99
N SER A 296 -3.49 -8.12 21.29
CA SER A 296 -2.61 -7.35 20.41
C SER A 296 -2.90 -7.65 18.96
N TYR A 297 -2.83 -6.64 18.11
CA TYR A 297 -3.07 -6.75 16.68
C TYR A 297 -1.80 -6.71 15.85
N ASP A 298 -0.80 -5.95 16.28
CA ASP A 298 0.39 -5.70 15.49
C ASP A 298 1.63 -5.46 16.38
N ILE A 299 2.79 -5.74 15.81
CA ILE A 299 4.11 -5.61 16.42
C ILE A 299 5.09 -5.06 15.40
N MET A 300 5.92 -4.10 15.81
CA MET A 300 7.07 -3.63 15.03
C MET A 300 8.33 -3.60 15.91
N GLN A 301 9.50 -3.62 15.29
CA GLN A 301 10.76 -3.30 15.95
C GLN A 301 11.12 -1.84 15.63
N ASP A 302 11.35 -1.03 16.66
CA ASP A 302 11.79 0.35 16.48
C ASP A 302 13.29 0.45 16.15
N ALA A 303 13.74 1.64 15.76
CA ALA A 303 15.14 1.90 15.39
C ALA A 303 16.17 1.60 16.52
N ASP A 304 15.75 1.65 17.79
CA ASP A 304 16.58 1.28 18.95
C ASP A 304 16.59 -0.25 19.19
N GLY A 305 15.74 -0.97 18.47
CA GLY A 305 15.50 -2.41 18.49
C GLY A 305 14.57 -2.88 19.61
N ASN A 306 13.79 -1.98 20.19
CA ASN A 306 12.70 -2.31 21.10
C ASN A 306 11.52 -2.90 20.32
N LEU A 307 10.71 -3.72 20.98
CA LEU A 307 9.45 -4.21 20.43
C LEU A 307 8.34 -3.21 20.78
N VAL A 308 7.58 -2.78 19.79
CA VAL A 308 6.40 -1.92 19.97
C VAL A 308 5.18 -2.73 19.58
N VAL A 309 4.19 -2.81 20.47
CA VAL A 309 3.01 -3.66 20.30
C VAL A 309 1.76 -2.83 20.49
N VAL A 310 0.79 -2.97 19.59
CA VAL A 310 -0.50 -2.29 19.67
C VAL A 310 -1.66 -3.25 19.83
N GLY A 311 -2.73 -2.77 20.47
CA GLY A 311 -3.88 -3.58 20.76
C GLY A 311 -4.94 -2.86 21.57
N TYR A 312 -5.65 -3.64 22.39
CA TYR A 312 -6.54 -3.13 23.42
C TYR A 312 -6.34 -3.83 24.77
N ALA A 313 -6.77 -3.15 25.82
CA ALA A 313 -6.99 -3.71 27.15
C ALA A 313 -8.44 -3.44 27.57
N GLY A 314 -9.11 -4.43 28.15
CA GLY A 314 -10.45 -4.25 28.69
C GLY A 314 -10.42 -3.32 29.91
N SER A 315 -11.42 -2.45 29.99
CA SER A 315 -11.49 -1.40 31.00
C SER A 315 -12.28 -1.83 32.24
N ALA A 316 -11.89 -1.32 33.42
CA ALA A 316 -12.62 -1.57 34.66
C ALA A 316 -14.03 -0.95 34.68
N SER A 317 -14.28 0.05 33.84
CA SER A 317 -15.61 0.65 33.60
C SER A 317 -16.46 -0.10 32.56
N GLY A 318 -15.94 -1.20 32.01
CA GLY A 318 -16.49 -1.85 30.81
C GLY A 318 -16.02 -1.15 29.53
N GLY A 319 -15.95 -1.90 28.44
CA GLY A 319 -15.37 -1.43 27.17
C GLY A 319 -13.90 -1.86 26.98
N ARG A 320 -13.22 -1.22 26.03
CA ARG A 320 -11.82 -1.46 25.64
C ARG A 320 -11.11 -0.13 25.51
N ASP A 321 -9.89 -0.06 26.04
CA ASP A 321 -8.98 1.07 25.87
C ASP A 321 -7.87 0.65 24.90
N ALA A 322 -7.51 1.53 23.98
CA ALA A 322 -6.43 1.29 23.03
C ALA A 322 -5.08 1.38 23.74
N VAL A 323 -4.18 0.43 23.48
CA VAL A 323 -2.87 0.35 24.16
C VAL A 323 -1.72 0.30 23.17
N LEU A 324 -0.67 1.06 23.48
CA LEU A 324 0.63 1.04 22.81
C LEU A 324 1.68 0.64 23.85
N TYR A 325 2.33 -0.49 23.66
CA TYR A 325 3.42 -0.99 24.48
C TYR A 325 4.76 -0.71 23.82
N LYS A 326 5.78 -0.49 24.65
CA LYS A 326 7.18 -0.55 24.26
C LYS A 326 7.92 -1.48 25.21
N LEU A 327 8.58 -2.48 24.67
CA LEU A 327 9.30 -3.51 25.41
C LEU A 327 10.75 -3.56 24.93
N ASP A 328 11.68 -3.90 25.82
CA ASP A 328 13.04 -4.22 25.40
C ASP A 328 13.08 -5.52 24.56
N ARG A 329 14.26 -5.84 24.01
CA ARG A 329 14.50 -7.04 23.19
C ARG A 329 14.21 -8.36 23.90
N ASP A 330 14.20 -8.36 25.24
CA ASP A 330 13.93 -9.53 26.09
C ASP A 330 12.45 -9.65 26.47
N GLY A 331 11.61 -8.70 26.04
CA GLY A 331 10.19 -8.65 26.35
C GLY A 331 9.88 -8.07 27.74
N ASN A 332 10.70 -7.16 28.28
CA ASN A 332 10.33 -6.43 29.47
C ASN A 332 9.71 -5.08 29.10
N VAL A 333 8.57 -4.74 29.70
CA VAL A 333 7.90 -3.44 29.47
C VAL A 333 8.81 -2.31 29.95
N LEU A 334 9.06 -1.33 29.08
CA LEU A 334 9.90 -0.18 29.42
C LEU A 334 9.19 0.78 30.38
N PRO A 335 9.92 1.50 31.24
CA PRO A 335 9.34 2.49 32.15
C PRO A 335 8.54 3.56 31.41
N GLY A 336 7.35 3.91 31.92
CA GLY A 336 6.46 4.90 31.31
C GLY A 336 5.51 4.37 30.25
N TRP A 337 5.51 3.05 30.02
CA TRP A 337 4.62 2.31 29.12
C TRP A 337 3.72 1.34 29.91
N PRO A 338 2.54 0.94 29.36
CA PRO A 338 1.98 1.33 28.06
C PRO A 338 1.45 2.77 28.03
N LYS A 339 1.29 3.33 26.83
CA LYS A 339 0.43 4.50 26.59
C LYS A 339 -0.97 4.00 26.27
N VAL A 340 -1.97 4.75 26.71
CA VAL A 340 -3.38 4.38 26.61
C VAL A 340 -4.16 5.51 25.96
N TRP A 341 -5.02 5.15 25.01
CA TRP A 341 -6.02 6.04 24.45
C TRP A 341 -7.41 5.57 24.90
N ASP A 342 -8.18 6.49 25.47
CA ASP A 342 -9.49 6.26 26.09
C ASP A 342 -10.41 7.42 25.70
N SER A 343 -11.43 7.13 24.90
CA SER A 343 -12.45 8.09 24.46
C SER A 343 -13.54 8.31 25.52
N GLY A 344 -13.55 7.52 26.59
CA GLY A 344 -14.39 7.68 27.76
C GLY A 344 -15.01 6.36 28.25
N PRO A 345 -15.77 6.40 29.35
CA PRO A 345 -16.32 5.17 29.95
C PRO A 345 -17.24 4.39 29.01
N GLY A 346 -16.94 3.10 28.83
CA GLY A 346 -17.76 2.18 28.04
C GLY A 346 -17.48 2.18 26.54
N THR A 347 -16.50 2.95 26.06
CA THR A 347 -16.08 2.94 24.66
C THR A 347 -15.27 1.69 24.31
N TYR A 348 -15.17 1.40 23.03
CA TYR A 348 -14.38 0.31 22.46
C TYR A 348 -13.28 0.91 21.57
N ASP A 349 -12.25 1.45 22.21
CA ASP A 349 -11.08 2.02 21.56
C ASP A 349 -10.00 0.94 21.38
N GLU A 350 -9.39 0.88 20.20
CA GLU A 350 -8.40 -0.15 19.86
C GLU A 350 -7.34 0.40 18.90
N TYR A 351 -6.09 -0.03 19.06
CA TYR A 351 -5.04 0.21 18.06
C TYR A 351 -4.75 -1.07 17.28
N PHE A 352 -4.72 -0.98 15.95
CA PHE A 352 -4.59 -2.13 15.05
C PHE A 352 -3.27 -2.24 14.33
N ALA A 353 -2.65 -1.10 14.00
CA ALA A 353 -1.42 -1.07 13.21
C ALA A 353 -0.46 -0.03 13.78
N ALA A 354 0.83 -0.39 13.83
CA ALA A 354 1.90 0.47 14.28
C ALA A 354 3.00 0.52 13.22
N SER A 355 3.46 1.73 12.92
CA SER A 355 4.61 1.95 12.05
C SER A 355 5.48 3.08 12.59
N GLN A 356 6.71 3.19 12.11
CA GLN A 356 7.64 4.24 12.53
C GLN A 356 8.25 4.92 11.31
N GLU A 357 8.19 6.25 11.29
CA GLU A 357 8.84 7.04 10.25
C GLU A 357 10.32 7.26 10.55
N GLY A 358 11.07 7.78 9.57
CA GLY A 358 12.52 7.98 9.68
C GLY A 358 12.98 8.88 10.83
N SER A 359 12.12 9.74 11.39
CA SER A 359 12.46 10.56 12.57
C SER A 359 12.41 9.81 13.91
N GLY A 360 11.81 8.62 13.93
CA GLY A 360 11.59 7.81 15.13
C GLY A 360 10.19 7.96 15.75
N ASP A 361 9.31 8.79 15.18
CA ASP A 361 7.91 8.88 15.62
C ASP A 361 7.12 7.61 15.29
N TYR A 362 6.26 7.21 16.23
CA TYR A 362 5.29 6.13 16.04
C TYR A 362 4.00 6.68 15.44
N CYS A 363 3.55 6.03 14.38
CA CYS A 363 2.31 6.31 13.66
C CYS A 363 1.37 5.13 13.84
N ILE A 364 0.25 5.35 14.53
CA ILE A 364 -0.65 4.29 14.97
C ILE A 364 -2.06 4.51 14.42
N VAL A 365 -2.64 3.47 13.83
CA VAL A 365 -4.00 3.46 13.30
C VAL A 365 -4.89 2.56 14.14
N GLY A 366 -6.12 3.00 14.41
CA GLY A 366 -7.06 2.34 15.31
C GLY A 366 -8.51 2.80 15.13
N THR A 367 -9.33 2.45 16.12
CA THR A 367 -10.70 2.94 16.30
C THR A 367 -10.81 3.78 17.56
N ALA A 368 -11.58 4.87 17.48
CA ALA A 368 -12.04 5.65 18.61
C ALA A 368 -13.56 5.69 18.69
N GLU A 369 -14.11 5.99 19.87
CA GLU A 369 -15.52 6.30 20.10
C GLU A 369 -16.50 5.15 19.75
N GLY A 370 -15.99 3.92 19.66
CA GLY A 370 -16.81 2.73 19.41
C GLY A 370 -17.76 2.46 20.57
N MET A 371 -19.01 2.09 20.29
CA MET A 371 -20.00 1.74 21.32
C MET A 371 -20.10 0.22 21.54
N ASN A 372 -19.43 -0.55 20.66
CA ASN A 372 -19.29 -2.00 20.67
C ASN A 372 -18.12 -2.39 19.75
N GLU A 373 -17.89 -3.69 19.59
CA GLU A 373 -16.80 -4.25 18.78
C GLU A 373 -16.95 -4.00 17.27
N ASP A 374 -18.14 -3.59 16.81
CA ASP A 374 -18.49 -3.47 15.39
C ASP A 374 -18.60 -2.01 14.90
N SER A 375 -18.37 -1.03 15.79
CA SER A 375 -18.57 0.40 15.52
C SER A 375 -17.40 1.25 16.01
N GLY A 376 -17.28 2.46 15.45
CA GLY A 376 -16.29 3.44 15.83
C GLY A 376 -15.85 4.30 14.65
N LYS A 377 -14.93 5.22 14.92
CA LYS A 377 -14.35 6.15 13.95
C LYS A 377 -12.86 5.89 13.78
N LEU A 378 -12.35 6.11 12.56
CA LEU A 378 -10.93 5.96 12.27
C LEU A 378 -10.13 6.91 13.16
N LEU A 379 -9.26 6.32 13.97
CA LEU A 379 -8.31 7.02 14.82
C LEU A 379 -6.92 6.87 14.21
N VAL A 380 -6.27 7.99 13.98
CA VAL A 380 -4.85 8.05 13.62
C VAL A 380 -4.13 8.89 14.66
N THR A 381 -3.09 8.33 15.26
CA THR A 381 -2.31 9.01 16.29
C THR A 381 -0.83 8.98 15.94
N ARG A 382 -0.11 9.97 16.47
CA ARG A 382 1.34 10.08 16.31
C ARG A 382 1.99 10.41 17.64
N TYR A 383 2.96 9.59 18.03
CA TYR A 383 3.71 9.72 19.26
C TYR A 383 5.20 9.84 18.98
N SER A 384 5.92 10.58 19.82
CA SER A 384 7.38 10.51 19.84
C SER A 384 7.87 9.12 20.27
N VAL A 385 9.17 8.87 20.10
CA VAL A 385 9.84 7.65 20.59
C VAL A 385 9.71 7.44 22.12
N ASP A 386 9.43 8.50 22.88
CA ASP A 386 9.17 8.48 24.33
C ASP A 386 7.67 8.28 24.66
N GLY A 387 6.82 8.23 23.64
CA GLY A 387 5.38 8.05 23.74
C GLY A 387 4.61 9.33 24.08
N GLU A 388 5.17 10.50 23.75
CA GLU A 388 4.49 11.80 23.90
C GLU A 388 3.76 12.15 22.60
N GLN A 389 2.48 12.51 22.68
CA GLN A 389 1.66 12.79 21.50
C GLN A 389 2.15 14.04 20.76
N ARG A 390 2.28 13.96 19.43
CA ARG A 390 2.77 15.08 18.60
C ARG A 390 1.70 16.17 18.40
N PRO A 391 2.09 17.45 18.28
CA PRO A 391 1.17 18.52 17.89
C PRO A 391 0.50 18.23 16.53
N GLY A 392 -0.75 18.62 16.38
CA GLY A 392 -1.54 18.28 15.18
C GLY A 392 -2.20 16.90 15.24
N TRP A 393 -1.91 16.09 16.27
CA TRP A 393 -2.50 14.78 16.50
C TRP A 393 -3.33 14.78 17.80
N PRO A 394 -4.36 13.92 17.90
CA PRO A 394 -4.74 12.85 16.99
C PRO A 394 -5.63 13.36 15.86
N GLN A 395 -5.89 12.50 14.86
CA GLN A 395 -6.94 12.70 13.88
C GLN A 395 -8.01 11.63 14.08
N VAL A 396 -9.26 12.08 14.24
CA VAL A 396 -10.45 11.22 14.27
C VAL A 396 -11.27 11.57 13.06
N TYR A 397 -11.41 10.61 12.14
CA TYR A 397 -12.21 10.82 10.94
C TYR A 397 -13.70 10.86 11.30
N ASP A 398 -14.44 11.77 10.68
CA ASP A 398 -15.80 12.11 11.08
C ASP A 398 -16.84 11.04 10.71
N ARG A 399 -16.55 10.22 9.69
CA ARG A 399 -17.43 9.15 9.22
C ARG A 399 -17.24 7.89 10.07
N GLU A 400 -18.35 7.36 10.58
CA GLU A 400 -18.40 6.06 11.24
C GLU A 400 -17.96 4.96 10.27
N GLY A 401 -17.14 4.04 10.77
CA GLY A 401 -16.80 2.82 10.07
C GLY A 401 -17.60 1.64 10.59
N VAL A 402 -17.60 0.56 9.80
CA VAL A 402 -18.25 -0.70 10.18
C VAL A 402 -17.19 -1.79 10.25
N ARG A 403 -17.27 -2.59 11.31
CA ARG A 403 -16.61 -3.90 11.38
C ARG A 403 -17.65 -4.97 11.09
N ASN A 404 -17.45 -5.75 10.02
CA ASN A 404 -18.43 -6.74 9.60
C ASN A 404 -18.18 -8.13 10.20
N TYR A 405 -17.01 -8.41 10.78
CA TYR A 405 -16.73 -9.64 11.53
C TYR A 405 -15.82 -9.45 12.75
N SER A 406 -15.84 -10.48 13.61
CA SER A 406 -15.00 -10.65 14.80
C SER A 406 -13.50 -10.53 14.46
N PRO A 407 -12.65 -10.03 15.37
CA PRO A 407 -11.21 -9.88 15.17
C PRO A 407 -10.54 -11.06 14.47
N PRO A 408 -9.55 -10.79 13.59
CA PRO A 408 -8.88 -9.49 13.40
C PRO A 408 -9.27 -8.75 12.10
N ASP A 409 -10.57 -8.60 11.88
CA ASP A 409 -11.25 -7.90 10.76
C ASP A 409 -11.09 -6.36 10.76
N ALA A 410 -9.85 -5.88 10.93
CA ALA A 410 -9.60 -4.52 11.40
C ALA A 410 -8.86 -3.61 10.40
N TRP A 411 -9.04 -2.31 10.63
CA TRP A 411 -8.42 -1.22 9.88
C TRP A 411 -6.90 -1.27 10.02
N ARG A 412 -6.20 -0.71 9.03
CA ARG A 412 -4.74 -0.74 8.96
C ARG A 412 -4.22 0.59 8.45
N GLY A 413 -2.93 0.78 8.68
CA GLY A 413 -2.19 1.89 8.11
C GLY A 413 -0.71 1.70 8.29
N SER A 414 0.02 2.57 7.61
CA SER A 414 1.48 2.62 7.64
C SER A 414 1.94 4.04 7.35
N VAL A 415 3.22 4.30 7.59
CA VAL A 415 3.82 5.61 7.38
C VAL A 415 4.91 5.53 6.32
N ASP A 416 4.98 6.53 5.46
CA ASP A 416 6.04 6.65 4.45
C ASP A 416 7.32 7.29 5.03
N SER A 417 8.34 7.38 4.18
CA SER A 417 9.63 7.99 4.55
C SER A 417 9.58 9.51 4.77
N LEU A 418 8.51 10.18 4.31
CA LEU A 418 8.27 11.61 4.47
C LEU A 418 7.44 11.93 5.73
N GLY A 419 6.89 10.89 6.38
CA GLY A 419 6.05 11.00 7.56
C GLY A 419 4.56 11.10 7.28
N ASN A 420 4.13 10.83 6.04
CA ASN A 420 2.72 10.75 5.68
C ASN A 420 2.16 9.42 6.17
N ILE A 421 0.98 9.45 6.81
CA ILE A 421 0.32 8.26 7.34
C ILE A 421 -0.84 7.88 6.43
N ALA A 422 -0.74 6.74 5.77
CA ALA A 422 -1.87 6.13 5.09
C ALA A 422 -2.70 5.30 6.07
N ALA A 423 -4.01 5.38 5.94
CA ALA A 423 -4.94 4.56 6.70
C ALA A 423 -6.10 4.13 5.81
N ALA A 424 -6.58 2.91 5.97
CA ALA A 424 -7.77 2.46 5.25
C ALA A 424 -8.76 1.78 6.19
N PHE A 425 -10.04 1.94 5.86
CA PHE A 425 -11.16 1.40 6.62
C PHE A 425 -12.41 1.23 5.76
N ILE A 426 -13.40 0.52 6.29
CA ILE A 426 -14.73 0.42 5.66
C ILE A 426 -15.64 1.46 6.30
N ALA A 427 -16.10 2.42 5.51
CA ALA A 427 -17.06 3.41 5.99
C ALA A 427 -18.49 2.85 5.99
N GLN A 428 -19.30 3.31 6.95
CA GLN A 428 -20.71 2.97 6.97
C GLN A 428 -21.44 3.61 5.78
N SER A 429 -22.07 2.78 4.96
CA SER A 429 -22.87 3.17 3.79
C SER A 429 -23.88 2.08 3.44
N VAL A 430 -24.85 2.42 2.57
CA VAL A 430 -25.82 1.44 2.03
C VAL A 430 -25.11 0.32 1.25
N THR A 431 -23.99 0.64 0.61
CA THR A 431 -23.07 -0.30 -0.05
C THR A 431 -21.69 -0.13 0.58
N PRO A 432 -21.01 -1.18 1.08
CA PRO A 432 -19.70 -1.03 1.72
C PRO A 432 -18.68 -0.33 0.82
N GLU A 433 -18.03 0.71 1.34
CA GLU A 433 -17.01 1.49 0.65
C GLU A 433 -15.68 1.36 1.39
N VAL A 434 -14.62 0.98 0.67
CA VAL A 434 -13.26 1.06 1.21
C VAL A 434 -12.78 2.49 1.03
N LEU A 435 -12.55 3.19 2.14
CA LEU A 435 -11.95 4.51 2.16
C LEU A 435 -10.48 4.37 2.51
N THR A 436 -9.64 4.96 1.68
CA THR A 436 -8.22 5.15 1.93
C THR A 436 -8.00 6.63 2.19
N LEU A 437 -7.23 6.96 3.23
CA LEU A 437 -6.85 8.33 3.60
C LEU A 437 -5.33 8.41 3.67
N GLU A 438 -4.82 9.62 3.50
CA GLU A 438 -3.43 9.95 3.75
C GLU A 438 -3.37 11.27 4.52
N TYR A 439 -2.64 11.29 5.62
CA TYR A 439 -2.43 12.47 6.44
C TYR A 439 -0.97 12.90 6.36
N GLY A 440 -0.72 14.19 6.15
CA GLY A 440 0.61 14.77 6.24
C GLY A 440 1.17 14.72 7.67
N PRO A 441 2.48 14.96 7.85
CA PRO A 441 3.13 14.90 9.17
C PRO A 441 2.52 15.84 10.23
N ASP A 442 1.91 16.94 9.77
CA ASP A 442 1.23 17.95 10.60
C ASP A 442 -0.21 17.58 10.99
N GLY A 443 -0.71 16.43 10.53
CA GLY A 443 -2.07 15.94 10.75
C GLY A 443 -3.09 16.48 9.75
N SER A 444 -2.68 17.22 8.72
CA SER A 444 -3.60 17.66 7.66
C SER A 444 -3.92 16.49 6.71
N LEU A 445 -5.17 16.42 6.22
CA LEU A 445 -5.55 15.44 5.20
C LEU A 445 -4.94 15.85 3.85
N ALA A 446 -4.21 14.93 3.21
CA ALA A 446 -3.53 15.18 1.94
C ALA A 446 -4.53 15.47 0.80
N GLY A 447 -4.12 16.32 -0.14
CA GLY A 447 -4.92 16.65 -1.32
C GLY A 447 -5.19 15.42 -2.19
N GLY A 448 -6.45 15.22 -2.61
CA GLY A 448 -6.86 14.03 -3.35
C GLY A 448 -7.36 12.86 -2.49
N PHE A 449 -7.38 13.02 -1.15
CA PHE A 449 -7.98 12.06 -0.22
C PHE A 449 -9.26 12.61 0.44
N PRO A 450 -10.20 11.74 0.86
CA PRO A 450 -10.14 10.27 0.81
C PRO A 450 -10.32 9.72 -0.61
N LYS A 451 -9.60 8.66 -0.93
CA LYS A 451 -9.85 7.84 -2.12
C LYS A 451 -10.83 6.73 -1.78
N THR A 452 -11.79 6.48 -2.66
CA THR A 452 -12.86 5.50 -2.40
C THR A 452 -12.90 4.47 -3.51
N VAL A 453 -13.01 3.19 -3.14
CA VAL A 453 -13.31 2.13 -4.10
C VAL A 453 -14.60 1.43 -3.66
N GLY A 454 -15.62 1.58 -4.48
CA GLY A 454 -16.85 0.80 -4.35
C GLY A 454 -16.54 -0.68 -4.54
N ARG A 455 -17.04 -1.51 -3.65
CA ARG A 455 -16.89 -2.96 -3.73
C ARG A 455 -18.28 -3.58 -3.81
N GLU A 456 -18.56 -4.25 -4.92
CA GLU A 456 -19.78 -5.04 -5.03
C GLU A 456 -19.70 -6.23 -4.08
N GLY A 457 -20.68 -6.34 -3.20
CA GLY A 457 -20.79 -7.48 -2.31
C GLY A 457 -21.77 -7.25 -1.17
N TYR A 458 -22.32 -8.34 -0.68
CA TYR A 458 -23.04 -8.38 0.59
C TYR A 458 -22.11 -8.05 1.76
N LEU A 459 -20.86 -8.54 1.68
CA LEU A 459 -19.83 -8.34 2.68
C LEU A 459 -18.54 -7.86 2.01
N VAL A 460 -17.84 -6.93 2.64
CA VAL A 460 -16.50 -6.48 2.23
C VAL A 460 -15.66 -6.39 3.48
N GLY A 461 -14.49 -7.00 3.45
CA GLY A 461 -13.44 -6.87 4.47
C GLY A 461 -12.25 -6.13 3.87
N MET A 462 -11.80 -5.06 4.52
CA MET A 462 -10.49 -4.46 4.28
C MET A 462 -9.61 -4.91 5.42
N ARG A 463 -8.41 -5.42 5.11
CA ARG A 463 -7.52 -6.01 6.13
C ARG A 463 -6.09 -5.47 6.10
N SER A 464 -5.69 -4.75 5.04
CA SER A 464 -4.33 -4.24 4.86
C SER A 464 -4.31 -2.82 4.28
N CYS A 465 -3.31 -2.02 4.67
CA CYS A 465 -3.03 -0.68 4.16
C CYS A 465 -1.53 -0.35 4.34
N ASN A 466 -0.74 -0.61 3.30
CA ASN A 466 0.71 -0.61 3.36
C ASN A 466 1.29 0.33 2.30
N ILE A 467 2.36 1.06 2.65
CA ILE A 467 3.05 1.96 1.74
C ILE A 467 4.35 1.31 1.24
N ASP A 468 4.63 1.40 -0.06
CA ASP A 468 5.91 0.96 -0.64
C ASP A 468 7.00 2.04 -0.59
N GLY A 469 8.22 1.70 -1.01
CA GLY A 469 9.35 2.65 -1.06
C GLY A 469 9.20 3.80 -2.08
N PHE A 470 8.12 3.83 -2.85
CA PHE A 470 7.76 4.88 -3.82
C PHE A 470 6.56 5.70 -3.35
N ASN A 471 6.12 5.51 -2.11
CA ASN A 471 4.95 6.13 -1.48
C ASN A 471 3.61 5.72 -2.13
N ASN A 472 3.54 4.60 -2.84
CA ASN A 472 2.25 4.05 -3.27
C ASN A 472 1.56 3.36 -2.10
N ILE A 473 0.25 3.58 -1.96
CA ILE A 473 -0.56 2.95 -0.92
C ILE A 473 -1.21 1.69 -1.49
N TYR A 474 -1.10 0.57 -0.79
CA TYR A 474 -1.68 -0.70 -1.16
C TYR A 474 -2.72 -1.12 -0.14
N THR A 475 -3.91 -1.46 -0.61
CA THR A 475 -4.94 -2.08 0.24
C THR A 475 -5.27 -3.48 -0.26
N ALA A 476 -5.51 -4.39 0.69
CA ALA A 476 -5.96 -5.74 0.39
C ALA A 476 -7.11 -6.15 1.31
N GLY A 477 -7.88 -7.12 0.84
CA GLY A 477 -9.06 -7.59 1.54
C GLY A 477 -9.85 -8.60 0.72
N PHE A 478 -11.13 -8.73 1.04
CA PHE A 478 -12.04 -9.68 0.41
C PHE A 478 -13.46 -9.13 0.29
N SER A 479 -14.26 -9.76 -0.57
CA SER A 479 -15.68 -9.44 -0.74
C SER A 479 -16.50 -10.69 -1.03
N HIS A 480 -17.68 -10.78 -0.43
CA HIS A 480 -18.67 -11.83 -0.69
C HIS A 480 -19.75 -11.25 -1.59
N ARG A 481 -19.88 -11.78 -2.81
CA ARG A 481 -20.75 -11.15 -3.83
C ARG A 481 -22.22 -11.54 -3.73
N ALA A 482 -22.53 -12.64 -3.03
CA ALA A 482 -23.88 -13.10 -2.79
C ALA A 482 -24.23 -13.05 -1.29
N ASP A 483 -25.53 -13.08 -0.98
CA ASP A 483 -26.07 -13.26 0.37
C ASP A 483 -25.95 -14.70 0.89
N ASP A 484 -25.44 -15.61 0.05
CA ASP A 484 -25.11 -16.99 0.40
C ASP A 484 -23.62 -17.07 0.75
N GLU A 485 -23.35 -17.33 2.04
CA GLU A 485 -22.01 -17.43 2.61
C GLU A 485 -21.16 -18.56 2.01
N ASP A 486 -21.74 -19.48 1.23
CA ASP A 486 -21.02 -20.61 0.64
C ASP A 486 -20.62 -20.38 -0.85
N ILE A 487 -20.91 -19.20 -1.45
CA ILE A 487 -20.64 -18.92 -2.89
C ILE A 487 -20.06 -17.52 -3.18
N ASP A 488 -19.35 -17.40 -4.30
CA ASP A 488 -18.86 -16.13 -4.90
C ASP A 488 -17.99 -15.23 -3.99
N HIS A 489 -16.95 -15.81 -3.41
CA HIS A 489 -15.92 -15.08 -2.65
C HIS A 489 -14.78 -14.64 -3.54
N THR A 490 -14.33 -13.40 -3.35
CA THR A 490 -13.19 -12.87 -4.08
C THR A 490 -12.28 -12.09 -3.17
N THR A 491 -10.98 -12.14 -3.45
CA THR A 491 -10.01 -11.26 -2.78
C THR A 491 -9.55 -10.15 -3.72
N PHE A 492 -9.15 -9.03 -3.15
CA PHE A 492 -8.69 -7.88 -3.91
C PHE A 492 -7.36 -7.34 -3.43
N LEU A 493 -6.67 -6.69 -4.36
CA LEU A 493 -5.51 -5.86 -4.14
C LEU A 493 -5.68 -4.58 -4.96
N ALA A 494 -5.48 -3.42 -4.34
CA ALA A 494 -5.55 -2.13 -5.02
C ALA A 494 -4.34 -1.27 -4.66
N LYS A 495 -3.75 -0.63 -5.68
CA LYS A 495 -2.68 0.37 -5.55
C LYS A 495 -3.27 1.75 -5.73
N TYR A 496 -2.98 2.67 -4.83
CA TYR A 496 -3.36 4.08 -4.92
C TYR A 496 -2.10 4.94 -5.02
N PRO A 497 -2.06 5.89 -5.96
CA PRO A 497 -0.99 6.86 -5.99
C PRO A 497 -1.18 7.86 -4.84
N PRO A 498 -0.09 8.38 -4.24
CA PRO A 498 -0.14 9.28 -3.08
C PRO A 498 -0.66 10.68 -3.41
N ALA A 499 -0.67 11.05 -4.70
CA ALA A 499 -1.17 12.35 -5.14
C ALA A 499 -1.46 12.30 -6.65
N PRO A 500 -2.08 13.35 -7.23
CA PRO A 500 -2.21 13.48 -8.68
C PRO A 500 -0.89 13.41 -9.45
N TYR A 501 0.24 13.76 -8.83
CA TYR A 501 1.57 13.60 -9.43
C TYR A 501 2.51 12.91 -8.44
N SER A 502 3.49 12.16 -8.95
CA SER A 502 4.46 11.48 -8.06
C SER A 502 5.35 12.48 -7.33
N THR A 503 5.39 12.39 -5.99
CA THR A 503 6.36 13.10 -5.14
C THR A 503 7.71 12.37 -5.07
N GLY A 504 7.81 11.18 -5.65
CA GLY A 504 8.96 10.29 -5.59
C GLY A 504 10.19 10.74 -6.39
N ARG A 505 10.14 11.91 -7.05
CA ARG A 505 11.18 12.43 -7.97
C ARG A 505 11.58 11.40 -9.03
N PRO A 506 10.66 10.95 -9.89
CA PRO A 506 11.01 10.02 -10.95
C PRO A 506 12.03 10.64 -11.90
N ALA A 507 12.92 9.80 -12.43
CA ALA A 507 14.05 10.23 -13.21
C ALA A 507 13.95 9.79 -14.67
N LEU A 508 14.44 10.65 -15.55
CA LEU A 508 14.69 10.41 -16.95
C LEU A 508 16.21 10.41 -17.17
N ILE A 509 16.75 9.29 -17.66
CA ILE A 509 18.19 9.09 -17.86
C ILE A 509 18.47 8.98 -19.34
N THR A 510 19.46 9.68 -19.87
CA THR A 510 19.91 9.49 -21.26
C THR A 510 20.42 8.06 -21.48
N GLU A 511 19.86 7.32 -22.45
CA GLU A 511 20.26 5.95 -22.78
C GLU A 511 21.69 5.92 -23.37
N SER A 512 21.98 6.88 -24.26
CA SER A 512 23.30 7.03 -24.89
C SER A 512 23.97 8.30 -24.39
N GLY A 513 25.22 8.19 -23.97
CA GLY A 513 25.97 9.32 -23.45
C GLY A 513 26.76 10.07 -24.53
N LEU A 514 27.14 11.29 -24.19
CA LEU A 514 27.81 12.26 -25.06
C LEU A 514 29.30 12.34 -24.74
N ALA A 515 30.18 11.92 -25.64
CA ALA A 515 31.63 12.03 -25.43
C ALA A 515 32.04 13.50 -25.27
N TYR A 516 32.82 13.80 -24.22
CA TYR A 516 33.32 15.15 -23.94
C TYR A 516 34.74 15.13 -23.37
N THR A 517 35.50 16.14 -23.77
CA THR A 517 36.75 16.57 -23.13
C THR A 517 36.55 17.79 -22.24
N LYS A 518 35.53 18.62 -22.54
CA LYS A 518 35.07 19.72 -21.69
C LYS A 518 33.56 19.92 -21.80
N LEU A 519 32.95 20.40 -20.73
CA LEU A 519 31.59 20.90 -20.69
C LEU A 519 31.66 22.41 -20.43
N MET A 520 30.82 23.20 -21.11
CA MET A 520 30.92 24.66 -21.16
C MET A 520 29.60 25.37 -20.90
N GLY A 521 28.50 24.65 -20.92
CA GLY A 521 27.20 25.19 -20.54
C GLY A 521 26.14 24.12 -20.48
N PHE A 522 25.11 24.39 -19.69
CA PHE A 522 23.97 23.54 -19.43
C PHE A 522 22.72 24.42 -19.35
N SER A 523 21.65 24.03 -20.01
CA SER A 523 20.38 24.72 -19.85
C SER A 523 19.22 23.77 -20.07
N GLU A 524 18.08 24.12 -19.50
CA GLU A 524 16.81 23.45 -19.73
C GLU A 524 15.82 24.41 -20.41
N THR A 525 14.90 23.83 -21.17
CA THR A 525 13.66 24.49 -21.58
C THR A 525 12.54 23.79 -20.84
N VAL A 526 11.88 24.51 -19.94
CA VAL A 526 10.74 24.02 -19.15
C VAL A 526 9.46 24.17 -19.98
N GLY A 527 8.57 23.18 -19.91
CA GLY A 527 7.29 23.23 -20.62
C GLY A 527 6.35 24.31 -20.09
N GLU A 528 5.54 24.90 -20.98
CA GLU A 528 4.65 26.03 -20.66
C GLU A 528 3.68 25.75 -19.49
N GLY A 529 3.28 24.50 -19.28
CA GLY A 529 2.38 24.07 -18.20
C GLY A 529 3.07 23.51 -16.96
N SER A 530 4.40 23.63 -16.85
CA SER A 530 5.14 23.16 -15.68
C SER A 530 4.92 24.08 -14.49
N GLU A 531 4.51 23.52 -13.36
CA GLU A 531 4.34 24.21 -12.07
C GLU A 531 5.40 23.77 -11.06
N GLY A 532 5.96 22.57 -11.23
CA GLY A 532 7.11 22.09 -10.48
C GLY A 532 8.45 22.38 -11.19
N SER A 533 9.48 21.63 -10.82
CA SER A 533 10.86 21.87 -11.29
C SER A 533 11.56 20.60 -11.73
N ALA A 534 12.67 20.73 -12.45
CA ALA A 534 13.60 19.63 -12.71
C ALA A 534 14.95 19.89 -12.03
N VAL A 535 15.57 18.81 -11.54
CA VAL A 535 16.93 18.83 -11.00
C VAL A 535 17.75 17.69 -11.60
N TYR A 536 19.07 17.80 -11.56
CA TYR A 536 19.94 17.03 -12.42
C TYR A 536 21.12 16.42 -11.65
N GLN A 537 21.51 15.23 -12.07
CA GLN A 537 22.81 14.61 -11.81
C GLN A 537 23.52 14.35 -13.13
N LEU A 538 24.84 14.51 -13.13
CA LEU A 538 25.69 14.23 -14.28
C LEU A 538 26.54 12.98 -14.00
N SER A 539 26.87 12.21 -15.04
CA SER A 539 27.76 11.06 -14.91
C SER A 539 28.78 11.03 -16.05
N PRO A 540 30.07 10.72 -15.79
CA PRO A 540 31.09 10.57 -16.83
C PRO A 540 31.13 9.17 -17.46
N ASP A 541 30.38 8.20 -16.92
CA ASP A 541 30.47 6.78 -17.29
C ASP A 541 29.12 6.02 -17.28
N GLY A 542 28.04 6.68 -16.84
CA GLY A 542 26.70 6.09 -16.72
C GLY A 542 26.46 5.32 -15.41
N THR A 543 27.46 5.23 -14.53
CA THR A 543 27.43 4.47 -13.28
C THR A 543 27.63 5.33 -12.04
N ALA A 544 28.64 6.19 -12.01
CA ALA A 544 28.89 7.14 -10.92
C ALA A 544 28.22 8.48 -11.22
N TRP A 545 27.37 8.96 -10.31
CA TRP A 545 26.55 10.16 -10.50
C TRP A 545 27.05 11.29 -9.61
N TYR A 546 27.06 12.51 -10.13
CA TYR A 546 27.66 13.66 -9.46
C TYR A 546 26.72 14.85 -9.42
N TYR A 547 26.86 15.63 -8.36
CA TYR A 547 26.20 16.91 -8.14
C TYR A 547 27.21 17.90 -7.54
N PHE A 548 26.91 19.19 -7.62
CA PHE A 548 27.64 20.26 -6.99
C PHE A 548 27.09 20.55 -5.59
N ASP A 549 27.90 20.31 -4.56
CA ASP A 549 27.50 20.43 -3.14
C ASP A 549 27.54 21.87 -2.59
N GLY A 550 27.82 22.84 -3.46
CA GLY A 550 28.09 24.24 -3.11
C GLY A 550 29.57 24.60 -2.99
N SER A 551 30.46 23.60 -2.95
CA SER A 551 31.91 23.75 -2.86
C SER A 551 32.68 23.05 -3.98
N GLY A 552 32.15 21.93 -4.48
CA GLY A 552 32.76 21.10 -5.51
C GLY A 552 31.80 20.06 -6.06
N TRP A 553 32.28 19.31 -7.06
CA TRP A 553 31.56 18.17 -7.61
C TRP A 553 31.83 16.92 -6.77
N GLU A 554 30.77 16.35 -6.19
CA GLU A 554 30.81 15.19 -5.30
C GLU A 554 29.91 14.07 -5.84
N GLU A 555 30.26 12.83 -5.52
CA GLU A 555 29.46 11.66 -5.91
C GLU A 555 28.16 11.63 -5.09
N ALA A 556 27.02 11.55 -5.77
CA ALA A 556 25.70 11.49 -5.17
C ALA A 556 25.39 10.08 -4.67
N ALA A 557 25.05 9.97 -3.38
CA ALA A 557 24.52 8.77 -2.76
C ALA A 557 22.99 8.65 -2.94
N THR A 558 22.29 9.76 -3.15
CA THR A 558 20.83 9.81 -3.20
C THR A 558 20.30 10.67 -4.36
N LYS A 559 19.00 10.54 -4.67
CA LYS A 559 18.29 11.39 -5.64
C LYS A 559 18.04 12.83 -5.16
N TYR A 560 18.36 13.14 -3.89
CA TYR A 560 18.19 14.47 -3.32
C TYR A 560 19.45 15.33 -3.46
N GLU A 561 20.58 14.69 -3.72
CA GLU A 561 21.86 15.31 -4.06
C GLU A 561 21.88 15.58 -5.57
N ALA A 562 21.21 16.65 -5.97
CA ALA A 562 21.02 17.05 -7.36
C ALA A 562 20.91 18.58 -7.43
N ASN A 563 21.15 19.15 -8.62
CA ASN A 563 21.17 20.60 -8.81
C ASN A 563 20.15 21.08 -9.82
N THR A 564 19.77 22.35 -9.74
CA THR A 564 19.00 23.00 -10.81
C THR A 564 19.86 23.17 -12.07
N ALA A 565 19.23 23.40 -13.22
CA ALA A 565 19.96 23.70 -14.46
C ALA A 565 20.89 24.92 -14.31
N GLU A 566 20.44 25.95 -13.57
CA GLU A 566 21.23 27.17 -13.28
C GLU A 566 22.47 26.87 -12.44
N GLU A 567 22.32 26.05 -11.39
CA GLU A 567 23.44 25.63 -10.55
C GLU A 567 24.46 24.79 -11.32
N ILE A 568 24.00 23.89 -12.20
CA ILE A 568 24.90 23.15 -13.08
C ILE A 568 25.62 24.12 -14.02
N ASP A 569 24.92 24.96 -14.77
CA ASP A 569 25.52 25.88 -15.74
C ASP A 569 26.63 26.75 -15.11
N GLY A 570 26.36 27.27 -13.91
CA GLY A 570 27.31 28.08 -13.16
C GLY A 570 28.62 27.37 -12.78
N ASN A 571 28.62 26.03 -12.72
CA ASN A 571 29.73 25.22 -12.20
C ASN A 571 30.25 24.14 -13.19
N ILE A 572 29.58 23.94 -14.33
CA ILE A 572 29.88 22.83 -15.26
C ILE A 572 31.24 22.96 -15.95
N GLY A 573 31.78 24.19 -16.05
CA GLY A 573 33.11 24.46 -16.62
C GLY A 573 34.27 23.75 -15.89
N ASP A 574 34.10 23.46 -14.60
CA ASP A 574 35.09 22.78 -13.77
C ASP A 574 34.86 21.25 -13.71
N TYR A 575 33.74 20.75 -14.23
CA TYR A 575 33.36 19.33 -14.15
C TYR A 575 34.45 18.41 -14.70
N ALA A 576 34.87 18.62 -15.95
CA ALA A 576 35.89 17.80 -16.60
C ALA A 576 37.27 17.92 -15.95
N GLN A 577 37.56 19.01 -15.24
CA GLN A 577 38.83 19.18 -14.52
C GLN A 577 38.85 18.37 -13.22
N LYS A 578 37.69 18.22 -12.57
CA LYS A 578 37.53 17.52 -11.30
C LYS A 578 37.30 16.03 -11.48
N ILE A 579 36.35 15.67 -12.36
CA ILE A 579 35.90 14.31 -12.57
C ILE A 579 36.67 13.63 -13.72
N GLY A 580 37.19 14.43 -14.66
CA GLY A 580 37.89 13.97 -15.85
C GLY A 580 37.01 14.06 -17.12
N PRO A 581 37.62 13.98 -18.32
CA PRO A 581 36.88 13.80 -19.57
C PRO A 581 36.22 12.42 -19.60
N GLY A 582 35.14 12.26 -20.35
CA GLY A 582 34.40 11.00 -20.38
C GLY A 582 33.22 11.00 -21.34
N THR A 583 32.20 10.23 -20.99
CA THR A 583 30.94 10.14 -21.73
C THR A 583 29.84 10.66 -20.83
N LEU A 584 29.29 11.83 -21.13
CA LEU A 584 28.29 12.49 -20.30
C LEU A 584 26.95 11.75 -20.42
N TYR A 585 26.44 11.29 -19.28
CA TYR A 585 25.06 10.90 -19.11
C TYR A 585 24.37 11.90 -18.19
N ILE A 586 23.09 12.17 -18.47
CA ILE A 586 22.28 13.11 -17.69
C ILE A 586 21.13 12.33 -17.08
N LYS A 587 20.89 12.57 -15.79
CA LYS A 587 19.72 12.10 -15.07
C LYS A 587 18.93 13.32 -14.61
N ALA A 588 17.77 13.52 -15.22
CA ALA A 588 16.84 14.59 -14.90
C ALA A 588 15.73 14.05 -14.00
N PHE A 589 15.59 14.59 -12.79
CA PHE A 589 14.52 14.26 -11.86
C PHE A 589 13.39 15.28 -11.99
N LEU A 590 12.16 14.82 -12.21
CA LEU A 590 10.97 15.67 -12.23
C LEU A 590 10.45 15.83 -10.80
N VAL A 591 10.46 17.06 -10.27
CA VAL A 591 10.16 17.37 -8.87
C VAL A 591 8.81 18.06 -8.75
N SER A 592 7.85 17.35 -8.15
CA SER A 592 6.50 17.82 -7.82
C SER A 592 6.25 17.71 -6.31
N ASP A 593 5.40 18.59 -5.79
CA ASP A 593 4.82 18.50 -4.43
C ASP A 593 3.59 17.58 -4.37
N GLY A 594 3.23 16.93 -5.48
CA GLY A 594 2.08 16.03 -5.61
C GLY A 594 0.88 16.68 -6.31
N ALA A 595 0.78 18.01 -6.28
CA ALA A 595 -0.25 18.76 -7.00
C ALA A 595 0.28 19.38 -8.30
N GLN A 596 1.59 19.56 -8.41
CA GLN A 596 2.24 20.23 -9.52
C GLN A 596 2.53 19.32 -10.71
N LYS A 597 2.12 19.77 -11.89
CA LYS A 597 2.60 19.23 -13.16
C LYS A 597 4.07 19.60 -13.38
N VAL A 598 4.86 18.71 -13.97
CA VAL A 598 6.27 18.98 -14.33
C VAL A 598 6.51 18.61 -15.78
N GLN A 599 7.09 19.53 -16.56
CA GLN A 599 7.37 19.33 -17.98
C GLN A 599 8.75 19.86 -18.38
N LEU A 600 9.44 19.11 -19.24
CA LEU A 600 10.67 19.51 -19.91
C LEU A 600 10.49 19.41 -21.43
N GLU A 601 10.86 20.47 -22.14
CA GLU A 601 10.87 20.53 -23.62
C GLU A 601 12.27 20.27 -24.18
N ALA A 602 13.33 20.67 -23.47
CA ALA A 602 14.68 20.35 -23.89
C ALA A 602 15.71 20.37 -22.75
N ILE A 603 16.77 19.59 -22.91
CA ILE A 603 18.04 19.77 -22.20
C ILE A 603 19.11 20.10 -23.24
N THR A 604 19.88 21.15 -23.02
CA THR A 604 20.94 21.61 -23.92
C THR A 604 22.28 21.62 -23.20
N VAL A 605 23.29 21.04 -23.84
CA VAL A 605 24.67 21.03 -23.34
C VAL A 605 25.61 21.58 -24.40
N ASN A 606 26.47 22.51 -23.99
CA ASN A 606 27.58 23.01 -24.80
C ASN A 606 28.88 22.31 -24.36
N TYR A 607 29.62 21.72 -25.29
CA TYR A 607 30.76 20.85 -24.97
C TYR A 607 31.88 20.89 -26.03
N GLU A 608 33.04 20.35 -25.70
CA GLU A 608 34.11 19.99 -26.64
C GLU A 608 34.26 18.47 -26.62
N GLY A 609 34.12 17.80 -27.76
CA GLY A 609 34.17 16.33 -27.91
C GLY A 609 35.58 15.75 -28.10
#